data_AF-A0A7J8WTU8-F1
#
_entry.id   AF-A0A7J8WTU8-F1
#
_cell.length_a   1.000
_cell.length_b   1.000
_cell.length_c   1.000
_cell.angle_alpha   90.00
_cell.angle_beta   90.00
_cell.angle_gamma   90.00
#
_symmetry.space_group_name_H-M   'P 1'
#
loop_
_entity.id
_entity.type
_entity.pdbx_description
1 polymer ?
#
loop_
_entity_poly.entity_id
_entity_poly.type
_entity_poly.pdbx_seq_one_letter_code
_entity_poly.pdbx_strand_id
1 'polypeptide(L)'
;KFRTLEEILTIEIKPGWKRGTKITFPEKGNEEPGVIPADVIFVIEEKPHATYKRDGNDLVINQEITLLEALTGRTLDLTTLDGRSLVIPLTEIVKPGAEIVVPNEGMPISKEAGRKGNLRIKLDVKYPSRLTTEQKSELRRVLASVS
;
A
#
# COMPACT_ATOMS: atom_id res chain seq x y z
N LYS A 1 22.92 -31.95 -30.52
CA LYS A 1 22.95 -32.09 -29.04
C LYS A 1 22.65 -30.71 -28.47
N PHE A 2 21.58 -30.54 -27.70
CA PHE A 2 21.24 -29.24 -27.11
C PHE A 2 22.31 -28.84 -26.09
N ARG A 3 22.69 -27.57 -26.11
CA ARG A 3 23.62 -26.96 -25.15
C ARG A 3 22.86 -25.89 -24.38
N THR A 4 22.80 -26.04 -23.08
CA THR A 4 22.29 -24.98 -22.19
C THR A 4 23.41 -23.98 -21.94
N LEU A 5 23.12 -22.70 -22.12
CA LEU A 5 24.00 -21.58 -21.78
C LEU A 5 23.32 -20.74 -20.71
N GLU A 6 24.12 -20.22 -19.78
CA GLU A 6 23.65 -19.27 -18.77
C GLU A 6 24.18 -17.89 -19.11
N GLU A 7 23.28 -16.91 -19.14
CA GLU A 7 23.61 -15.50 -19.35
C GLU A 7 22.91 -14.65 -18.28
N ILE A 8 23.61 -13.64 -17.77
CA ILE A 8 23.06 -12.72 -16.78
C ILE A 8 22.45 -11.52 -17.52
N LEU A 9 21.13 -11.37 -17.43
CA LEU A 9 20.41 -10.20 -17.94
C LEU A 9 20.14 -9.23 -16.78
N THR A 10 20.76 -8.05 -16.83
CA THR A 10 20.62 -7.03 -15.78
C THR A 10 19.40 -6.15 -16.06
N ILE A 11 18.49 -6.05 -15.09
CA ILE A 11 17.29 -5.19 -15.17
C ILE A 11 17.37 -4.13 -14.07
N GLU A 12 17.53 -2.87 -14.47
CA GLU A 12 17.44 -1.74 -13.54
C GLU A 12 15.99 -1.29 -13.34
N ILE A 13 15.40 -1.68 -12.21
CA ILE A 13 14.03 -1.28 -11.86
C ILE A 13 13.98 0.23 -11.59
N LYS A 14 13.22 0.97 -12.40
CA LYS A 14 13.04 2.41 -12.19
C LYS A 14 11.88 2.70 -11.23
N PRO A 15 12.00 3.75 -10.38
CA PRO A 15 10.94 4.15 -9.47
C PRO A 15 9.60 4.38 -10.17
N GLY A 16 8.53 3.86 -9.56
CA GLY A 16 7.16 4.04 -10.04
C GLY A 16 6.72 3.09 -11.16
N TRP A 17 7.61 2.22 -11.68
CA TRP A 17 7.21 1.20 -12.65
C TRP A 17 6.01 0.41 -12.16
N LYS A 18 5.02 0.26 -13.03
CA LYS A 18 3.76 -0.39 -12.72
C LYS A 18 3.81 -1.86 -13.12
N ARG A 19 2.97 -2.67 -12.48
CA ARG A 19 2.60 -3.99 -12.98
C ARG A 19 2.36 -3.97 -14.51
N GLY A 20 2.91 -4.94 -15.22
CA GLY A 20 2.77 -5.06 -16.67
C GLY A 20 3.82 -4.32 -17.49
N THR A 21 4.74 -3.56 -16.87
CA THR A 21 5.88 -2.97 -17.59
C THR A 21 6.71 -4.08 -18.22
N LYS A 22 6.96 -3.98 -19.53
CA LYS A 22 7.71 -4.98 -20.30
C LYS A 22 9.15 -4.53 -20.52
N ILE A 23 10.10 -5.42 -20.30
CA ILE A 23 11.52 -5.23 -20.58
C ILE A 23 11.93 -6.33 -21.57
N THR A 24 12.28 -5.92 -22.78
CA THR A 24 12.62 -6.83 -23.87
C THR A 24 14.14 -6.92 -24.02
N PHE A 25 14.66 -8.14 -24.03
CA PHE A 25 16.02 -8.45 -24.42
C PHE A 25 15.97 -9.16 -25.79
N PRO A 26 16.39 -8.48 -26.87
CA PRO A 26 16.25 -9.01 -28.21
C PRO A 26 17.14 -10.23 -28.42
N GLU A 27 16.65 -11.22 -29.16
CA GLU A 27 17.41 -12.40 -29.59
C GLU A 27 18.07 -13.20 -28.44
N LYS A 28 17.48 -13.17 -27.24
CA LYS A 28 17.96 -13.91 -26.05
C LYS A 28 17.26 -15.25 -25.80
N GLY A 29 16.42 -15.68 -26.72
CA GLY A 29 15.69 -16.94 -26.68
C GLY A 29 16.52 -18.13 -27.15
N ASN A 30 15.84 -19.21 -27.52
CA ASN A 30 16.50 -20.40 -28.05
C ASN A 30 17.10 -20.10 -29.44
N GLU A 31 18.33 -20.56 -29.65
CA GLU A 31 19.07 -20.43 -30.91
C GLU A 31 18.96 -21.71 -31.74
N GLU A 32 18.60 -21.57 -33.03
CA GLU A 32 18.56 -22.65 -34.00
C GLU A 32 19.31 -22.26 -35.28
N PRO A 33 20.01 -23.19 -35.98
CA PRO A 33 20.76 -22.87 -37.18
C PRO A 33 19.87 -22.26 -38.28
N GLY A 34 20.23 -21.06 -38.75
CA GLY A 34 19.48 -20.36 -39.81
C GLY A 34 18.20 -19.66 -39.34
N VAL A 35 17.93 -19.63 -38.03
CA VAL A 35 16.77 -18.95 -37.43
C VAL A 35 17.25 -17.85 -36.49
N ILE A 36 16.64 -16.67 -36.57
CA ILE A 36 16.90 -15.57 -35.64
C ILE A 36 16.33 -15.96 -34.27
N PRO A 37 17.11 -15.90 -33.17
CA PRO A 37 16.62 -16.25 -31.85
C PRO A 37 15.43 -15.38 -31.43
N ALA A 38 14.53 -15.94 -30.61
CA ALA A 38 13.39 -15.20 -30.10
C ALA A 38 13.81 -14.14 -29.06
N ASP A 39 12.93 -13.17 -28.79
CA ASP A 39 13.13 -12.20 -27.72
C ASP A 39 12.75 -12.78 -26.36
N VAL A 40 13.47 -12.36 -25.31
CA VAL A 40 13.07 -12.62 -23.92
C VAL A 40 12.41 -11.38 -23.36
N ILE A 41 11.15 -11.50 -22.95
CA ILE A 41 10.37 -10.39 -22.40
C ILE A 41 10.12 -10.64 -20.91
N PHE A 42 10.69 -9.78 -20.07
CA PHE A 42 10.35 -9.73 -18.65
C PHE A 42 9.15 -8.82 -18.44
N VAL A 43 8.22 -9.25 -17.58
CA VAL A 43 7.06 -8.46 -17.20
C VAL A 43 7.15 -8.17 -15.70
N ILE A 44 7.11 -6.90 -15.34
CA ILE A 44 7.12 -6.48 -13.94
C ILE A 44 5.82 -6.89 -13.27
N GLU A 45 5.95 -7.54 -12.12
CA GLU A 45 4.85 -7.98 -11.28
C GLU A 45 5.03 -7.46 -9.85
N GLU A 46 3.93 -7.14 -9.18
CA GLU A 46 3.95 -6.65 -7.81
C GLU A 46 3.70 -7.79 -6.84
N LYS A 47 4.70 -8.06 -5.99
CA LYS A 47 4.57 -9.02 -4.89
C LYS A 47 3.67 -8.43 -3.80
N PRO A 48 2.72 -9.19 -3.23
CA PRO A 48 1.95 -8.75 -2.07
C PRO A 48 2.85 -8.30 -0.93
N HIS A 49 2.54 -7.14 -0.34
CA HIS A 49 3.23 -6.61 0.84
C HIS A 49 2.32 -6.78 2.06
N ALA A 50 2.91 -7.02 3.24
CA ALA A 50 2.16 -7.32 4.46
C ALA A 50 1.27 -6.15 4.91
N THR A 51 1.75 -4.92 4.75
CA THR A 51 1.09 -3.71 5.26
C THR A 51 0.43 -2.86 4.19
N TYR A 52 1.03 -2.81 3.00
CA TYR A 52 0.70 -1.83 1.96
C TYR A 52 0.13 -2.53 0.74
N LYS A 53 -0.96 -1.99 0.20
CA LYS A 53 -1.49 -2.39 -1.09
C LYS A 53 -1.34 -1.23 -2.06
N ARG A 54 -0.68 -1.46 -3.18
CA ARG A 54 -0.58 -0.45 -4.23
C ARG A 54 -1.90 -0.33 -5.00
N ASP A 55 -2.33 0.91 -5.24
CA ASP A 55 -3.47 1.25 -6.08
C ASP A 55 -3.04 2.33 -7.09
N GLY A 56 -2.57 1.89 -8.26
CA GLY A 56 -1.97 2.79 -9.24
C GLY A 56 -0.69 3.46 -8.72
N ASN A 57 -0.75 4.77 -8.46
CA ASN A 57 0.36 5.52 -7.85
C ASN A 57 0.16 5.72 -6.34
N ASP A 58 -0.99 5.35 -5.80
CA ASP A 58 -1.30 5.51 -4.39
C ASP A 58 -0.96 4.22 -3.63
N LEU A 59 -0.80 4.36 -2.32
CA LEU A 59 -0.69 3.26 -1.38
C LEU A 59 -1.93 3.24 -0.50
N VAL A 60 -2.43 2.05 -0.22
CA VAL A 60 -3.58 1.82 0.67
C VAL A 60 -3.12 0.97 1.83
N ILE A 61 -3.48 1.38 3.04
CA ILE A 61 -3.34 0.56 4.25
C ILE A 61 -4.67 0.48 4.98
N ASN A 62 -4.88 -0.62 5.70
CA ASN A 62 -5.98 -0.74 6.64
C ASN A 62 -5.40 -0.61 8.04
N GLN A 63 -5.96 0.31 8.83
CA GLN A 63 -5.58 0.50 10.22
C GLN A 63 -6.78 0.28 11.13
N GLU A 64 -6.55 -0.56 12.13
CA GLU A 64 -7.55 -0.92 13.11
C GLU A 64 -7.45 0.03 14.30
N ILE A 65 -8.58 0.63 14.68
CA ILE A 65 -8.70 1.48 15.86
C ILE A 65 -9.88 1.02 16.72
N THR A 66 -9.81 1.23 18.02
CA THR A 66 -10.92 0.92 18.92
C THR A 66 -12.01 1.98 18.84
N LEU A 67 -13.24 1.63 19.22
CA LEU A 67 -14.32 2.61 19.36
C LEU A 67 -13.94 3.78 20.29
N LEU A 68 -13.19 3.52 21.36
CA LEU A 68 -12.71 4.56 22.28
C LEU A 68 -11.83 5.56 21.51
N GLU A 69 -10.80 5.06 20.84
CA GLU A 69 -9.87 5.86 20.02
C GLU A 69 -10.57 6.61 18.89
N ALA A 70 -11.58 6.00 18.27
CA ALA A 70 -12.37 6.65 17.23
C ALA A 70 -13.17 7.85 17.77
N LEU A 71 -13.58 7.83 19.05
CA LEU A 71 -14.36 8.89 19.70
C LEU A 71 -13.49 9.92 20.43
N THR A 72 -12.36 9.51 20.98
CA THR A 72 -11.49 10.36 21.82
C THR A 72 -10.19 10.79 21.14
N GLY A 73 -9.93 10.27 19.95
CA GLY A 73 -8.70 10.49 19.20
C GLY A 73 -7.60 9.47 19.51
N ARG A 74 -6.64 9.38 18.58
CA ARG A 74 -5.47 8.50 18.60
C ARG A 74 -4.38 9.07 17.71
N THR A 75 -3.12 8.80 17.99
CA THR A 75 -2.04 9.06 17.03
C THR A 75 -1.63 7.75 16.35
N LEU A 76 -1.69 7.71 15.01
CA LEU A 76 -1.15 6.60 14.22
C LEU A 76 0.34 6.82 14.00
N ASP A 77 1.14 5.77 14.16
CA ASP A 77 2.56 5.75 13.82
C ASP A 77 2.77 4.67 12.76
N LEU A 78 3.24 5.08 11.59
CA LEU A 78 3.40 4.22 10.42
C LEU A 78 4.82 4.30 9.89
N THR A 79 5.42 3.15 9.63
CA THR A 79 6.70 3.09 8.90
C THR A 79 6.45 3.07 7.40
N THR A 80 6.91 4.09 6.69
CA THR A 80 6.79 4.21 5.23
C THR A 80 7.70 3.20 4.50
N LEU A 81 7.50 3.02 3.19
CA LEU A 81 8.33 2.09 2.39
C LEU A 81 9.82 2.50 2.31
N ASP A 82 10.13 3.78 2.53
CA ASP A 82 11.50 4.30 2.63
C ASP A 82 12.05 4.32 4.07
N GLY A 83 11.33 3.72 5.02
CA GLY A 83 11.79 3.52 6.41
C GLY A 83 11.62 4.72 7.34
N ARG A 84 10.96 5.80 6.90
CA ARG A 84 10.64 6.94 7.77
C ARG A 84 9.44 6.60 8.66
N SER A 85 9.37 7.24 9.83
CA SER A 85 8.16 7.24 10.66
C SER A 85 7.24 8.39 10.26
N LEU A 86 5.98 8.06 10.03
CA LEU A 86 4.91 8.99 9.70
C LEU A 86 3.90 8.99 10.85
N VAL A 87 3.83 10.13 11.55
CA VAL A 87 2.96 10.32 12.72
C VAL A 87 1.72 11.11 12.30
N ILE A 88 0.54 10.53 12.48
CA ILE A 88 -0.73 11.07 12.00
C ILE A 88 -1.71 11.18 13.18
N PRO A 89 -1.96 12.39 13.70
CA PRO A 89 -2.94 12.58 14.77
C PRO A 89 -4.37 12.49 14.23
N LEU A 90 -5.19 11.67 14.89
CA LEU A 90 -6.64 11.59 14.71
C LEU A 90 -7.26 12.43 15.83
N THR A 91 -7.58 13.69 15.54
CA THR A 91 -8.16 14.62 16.52
C THR A 91 -9.67 14.67 16.46
N GLU A 92 -10.25 14.38 15.29
CA GLU A 92 -11.69 14.39 15.04
C GLU A 92 -12.30 13.00 15.24
N ILE A 93 -13.63 12.96 15.44
CA ILE A 93 -14.36 11.70 15.52
C ILE A 93 -14.24 10.93 14.21
N VAL A 94 -13.75 9.70 14.31
CA VAL A 94 -13.61 8.79 13.18
C VAL A 94 -14.89 7.97 13.01
N LYS A 95 -15.49 8.07 11.82
CA LYS A 95 -16.65 7.26 11.45
C LYS A 95 -16.22 5.88 10.95
N PRO A 96 -17.04 4.83 11.12
CA PRO A 96 -16.80 3.54 10.49
C PRO A 96 -16.62 3.68 8.98
N GLY A 97 -15.56 3.06 8.43
CA GLY A 97 -15.24 3.14 7.01
C GLY A 97 -14.63 4.47 6.55
N ALA A 98 -14.29 5.36 7.48
CA ALA A 98 -13.57 6.59 7.15
C ALA A 98 -12.21 6.28 6.52
N GLU A 99 -11.77 7.20 5.66
CA GLU A 99 -10.47 7.14 5.00
C GLU A 99 -9.74 8.46 5.23
N ILE A 100 -8.45 8.36 5.59
CA ILE A 100 -7.56 9.50 5.71
C ILE A 100 -6.59 9.47 4.55
N VAL A 101 -6.43 10.61 3.88
CA VAL A 101 -5.51 10.76 2.76
C VAL A 101 -4.32 11.60 3.21
N VAL A 102 -3.14 11.00 3.21
CA VAL A 102 -1.88 11.71 3.41
C VAL A 102 -1.26 12.01 2.04
N PRO A 103 -1.20 13.28 1.63
CA PRO A 103 -0.71 13.64 0.31
C PRO A 103 0.79 13.34 0.17
N ASN A 104 1.22 12.97 -1.03
CA ASN A 104 2.62 12.72 -1.40
C ASN A 104 3.33 11.56 -0.66
N GLU A 105 2.59 10.69 0.04
CA GLU A 105 3.15 9.50 0.73
C GLU A 105 2.84 8.18 -0.01
N GLY A 106 2.48 8.24 -1.29
CA GLY A 106 2.28 7.09 -2.17
C GLY A 106 3.54 6.68 -2.96
N MET A 107 3.34 5.99 -4.08
CA MET A 107 4.41 5.56 -4.98
C MET A 107 4.89 6.72 -5.87
N PRO A 108 6.18 6.73 -6.28
CA PRO A 108 6.68 7.68 -7.28
C PRO A 108 5.92 7.59 -8.60
N ILE A 109 5.73 8.73 -9.26
CA ILE A 109 5.09 8.81 -10.57
C ILE A 109 6.20 8.81 -11.63
N SER A 110 6.32 7.72 -12.40
CA SER A 110 7.48 7.54 -13.32
C SER A 110 7.66 8.64 -14.37
N LYS A 111 6.59 9.34 -14.77
CA LYS A 111 6.66 10.43 -15.75
C LYS A 111 6.90 11.80 -15.13
N GLU A 112 6.88 11.91 -13.81
CA GLU A 112 6.90 13.18 -13.08
C GLU A 112 7.92 13.09 -11.92
N ALA A 113 9.16 13.49 -12.21
CA ALA A 113 10.24 13.44 -11.25
C ALA A 113 9.90 14.23 -9.97
N GLY A 114 10.11 13.61 -8.81
CA GLY A 114 9.83 14.20 -7.50
C GLY A 114 8.37 14.16 -7.06
N ARG A 115 7.43 13.76 -7.92
CA ARG A 115 6.02 13.60 -7.54
C ARG A 115 5.70 12.17 -7.12
N LYS A 116 4.86 12.06 -6.10
CA LYS A 116 4.33 10.81 -5.57
C LYS A 116 2.81 10.84 -5.59
N GLY A 117 2.18 9.67 -5.59
CA GLY A 117 0.77 9.54 -5.23
C GLY A 117 0.54 9.77 -3.74
N ASN A 118 -0.63 9.38 -3.26
CA ASN A 118 -1.05 9.57 -1.88
C ASN A 118 -1.02 8.25 -1.09
N LEU A 119 -0.95 8.37 0.24
CA LEU A 119 -1.23 7.27 1.15
C LEU A 119 -2.67 7.38 1.63
N ARG A 120 -3.46 6.32 1.43
CA ARG A 120 -4.87 6.22 1.82
C ARG A 120 -4.98 5.23 2.97
N ILE A 121 -5.39 5.72 4.13
CA ILE A 121 -5.50 4.97 5.38
C ILE A 121 -6.97 4.70 5.64
N LYS A 122 -7.38 3.46 5.43
CA LYS A 122 -8.75 3.01 5.73
C LYS A 122 -8.83 2.63 7.20
N LEU A 123 -9.75 3.25 7.92
CA LEU A 123 -9.92 3.03 9.35
C LEU A 123 -11.02 2.00 9.58
N ASP A 124 -10.65 0.89 10.23
CA ASP A 124 -11.58 -0.13 10.70
C ASP A 124 -11.82 0.05 12.21
N VAL A 125 -13.06 0.37 12.59
CA VAL A 125 -13.41 0.66 13.98
C VAL A 125 -13.87 -0.62 14.66
N LYS A 126 -13.05 -1.14 15.58
CA LYS A 126 -13.38 -2.28 16.43
C LYS A 126 -14.27 -1.86 17.59
N TYR A 127 -15.51 -2.35 17.55
CA TYR A 127 -16.45 -2.25 18.65
C TYR A 127 -16.11 -3.25 19.76
N PRO A 128 -16.31 -2.89 21.05
CA PRO A 128 -16.19 -3.85 22.14
C PRO A 128 -17.26 -4.93 21.99
N SER A 129 -16.89 -6.19 22.26
CA SER A 129 -17.81 -7.33 22.17
C SER A 129 -18.91 -7.32 23.25
N ARG A 130 -18.64 -6.67 24.38
CA ARG A 130 -19.56 -6.52 25.51
C ARG A 130 -19.27 -5.26 26.30
N LEU A 131 -20.28 -4.77 27.00
CA LEU A 131 -20.21 -3.68 27.97
C LEU A 131 -21.03 -4.05 29.20
N THR A 132 -20.55 -3.70 30.39
CA THR A 132 -21.30 -3.89 31.65
C THR A 132 -22.48 -2.93 31.73
N THR A 133 -23.41 -3.19 32.67
CA THR A 133 -24.56 -2.32 32.89
C THR A 133 -24.13 -0.91 33.30
N GLU A 134 -23.10 -0.82 34.14
CA GLU A 134 -22.51 0.44 34.61
C GLU A 134 -21.92 1.20 33.42
N GLN A 135 -21.07 0.56 32.61
CA GLN A 135 -20.48 1.19 31.41
C GLN A 135 -21.55 1.72 30.44
N LYS A 136 -22.64 0.97 30.23
CA LYS A 136 -23.77 1.42 29.40
C LYS A 136 -24.49 2.62 30.01
N SER A 137 -24.64 2.67 31.33
CA SER A 137 -25.23 3.82 32.04
C SER A 137 -24.38 5.08 31.86
N GLU A 138 -23.07 4.96 32.07
CA GLU A 138 -22.11 6.05 31.90
C GLU A 138 -22.11 6.59 30.46
N LEU A 139 -22.07 5.68 29.47
CA LEU A 139 -22.12 6.05 28.05
C LEU A 139 -23.42 6.77 27.68
N ARG A 140 -24.58 6.32 28.19
CA ARG A 140 -25.84 7.04 27.98
C ARG A 140 -25.78 8.44 28.55
N ARG A 141 -25.25 8.62 29.76
CA ARG A 141 -25.14 9.95 30.38
C ARG A 141 -24.26 10.89 29.55
N VAL A 142 -23.12 10.40 29.07
CA VAL A 142 -22.16 11.22 28.31
C VAL A 142 -22.64 11.50 26.89
N LEU A 143 -23.22 10.52 26.21
CA LEU A 143 -23.61 10.64 24.79
C LEU A 143 -25.04 11.16 24.57
N ALA A 144 -25.90 11.17 25.59
CA ALA A 144 -27.26 11.69 25.45
C ALA A 144 -27.32 13.19 25.15
N SER A 145 -26.29 13.97 25.49
CA SER A 145 -26.24 15.43 25.21
C SER A 145 -25.83 15.77 23.78
N VAL A 146 -25.31 14.80 23.03
CA VAL A 146 -24.83 14.94 21.64
C VAL A 146 -25.69 14.15 20.63
N SER A 147 -26.77 13.52 21.13
CA SER A 147 -27.75 12.77 20.33
C SER A 147 -28.93 13.65 19.90
#